data_AF-A0A3D3HXM2-F1
#
_entry.id   AF-A0A3D3HXM2-F1
#
_cell.length_a   1.000
_cell.length_b   1.000
_cell.length_c   1.000
_cell.angle_alpha   90.00
_cell.angle_beta   90.00
_cell.angle_gamma   90.00
#
_symmetry.space_group_name_H-M   'P 1'
#
loop_
_entity.id
_entity.type
_entity.pdbx_description
1 polymer ?
#
loop_
_entity_poly.entity_id
_entity_poly.type
_entity_poly.pdbx_seq_one_letter_code
_entity_poly.pdbx_strand_id
1 'polypeptide(L)'
;MGICAETVEGEDLYCTYQMIQDEEFQYGYGFELSVPPDTYYVYAHLLTDGTEKIGYTDEYKAYYSKFVTCGLDISCTSHAPIPVKVGRNEYIQDILPVDWFDF
;
A
#
# COMPACT_ATOMS: atom_id res chain seq x y z
N MET A 1 -10.87 -1.97 -5.50
CA MET A 1 -9.76 -1.63 -4.59
C MET A 1 -8.57 -1.29 -5.47
N GLY A 2 -7.79 -0.29 -5.09
CA GLY A 2 -6.53 0.04 -5.75
C GLY A 2 -5.39 0.03 -4.73
N ILE A 3 -4.18 -0.17 -5.21
CA ILE A 3 -2.96 0.00 -4.43
C ILE A 3 -2.24 1.23 -4.95
N CYS A 4 -1.88 2.13 -4.06
CA CYS A 4 -1.15 3.34 -4.39
C CYS A 4 0.16 3.44 -3.61
N ALA A 5 1.14 4.09 -4.24
CA ALA A 5 2.40 4.51 -3.66
C ALA A 5 2.46 6.05 -3.74
N GLU A 6 2.44 6.68 -2.58
CA GLU A 6 2.56 8.13 -2.41
C GLU A 6 3.96 8.45 -1.91
N THR A 7 4.66 9.37 -2.56
CA THR A 7 5.98 9.82 -2.09
C THR A 7 5.88 10.32 -0.65
N VAL A 8 6.91 10.11 0.18
CA VAL A 8 6.87 10.53 1.59
C VAL A 8 6.70 12.05 1.74
N GLU A 9 7.12 12.84 0.74
CA GLU A 9 6.91 14.29 0.70
C GLU A 9 5.49 14.68 0.22
N GLY A 10 4.71 13.73 -0.31
CA GLY A 10 3.33 13.91 -0.76
C GLY A 10 3.19 14.59 -2.13
N GLU A 11 4.27 14.66 -2.91
CA GLU A 11 4.28 15.36 -4.20
C GLU A 11 3.71 14.50 -5.34
N ASP A 12 4.14 13.23 -5.39
CA ASP A 12 3.76 12.28 -6.42
C ASP A 12 2.97 11.08 -5.86
N LEU A 13 1.99 10.63 -6.64
CA LEU A 13 1.11 9.50 -6.37
C LEU A 13 1.03 8.58 -7.59
N TYR A 14 1.26 7.29 -7.39
CA TYR A 14 1.17 6.26 -8.42
C TYR A 14 0.26 5.14 -7.96
N CYS A 15 -0.68 4.69 -8.79
CA CYS A 15 -1.64 3.66 -8.42
C CYS A 15 -1.73 2.55 -9.46
N THR A 16 -2.04 1.35 -8.97
CA THR A 16 -2.46 0.20 -9.77
C THR A 16 -3.80 -0.31 -9.27
N TYR A 17 -4.65 -0.70 -10.21
CA TYR A 17 -5.98 -1.27 -9.94
C TYR A 17 -6.06 -2.72 -10.39
N GLN A 18 -4.97 -3.23 -10.97
CA GLN A 18 -4.86 -4.61 -11.40
C GLN A 18 -4.35 -5.44 -10.22
N MET A 19 -5.27 -6.22 -9.65
CA MET A 19 -4.91 -7.26 -8.70
C MET A 19 -4.51 -8.52 -9.47
N ILE A 20 -3.44 -9.16 -9.02
CA ILE A 20 -2.95 -10.45 -9.53
C ILE A 20 -3.46 -11.51 -8.56
N GLN A 21 -4.20 -12.50 -9.06
CA GLN A 21 -4.66 -13.63 -8.25
C GLN A 21 -3.74 -14.82 -8.51
N ASP A 22 -3.04 -15.26 -7.48
CA ASP A 22 -2.13 -16.41 -7.53
C ASP A 22 -1.95 -16.99 -6.11
N GLU A 23 -1.78 -18.31 -6.00
CA GLU A 23 -1.58 -19.02 -4.73
C GLU A 23 -0.21 -18.71 -4.09
N GLU A 24 0.74 -18.17 -4.85
CA GLU A 24 2.05 -17.76 -4.33
C GLU A 24 1.98 -16.59 -3.34
N PHE A 25 0.93 -15.75 -3.43
CA PHE A 25 0.77 -14.59 -2.55
C PHE A 25 0.17 -15.01 -1.20
N GLN A 26 0.63 -14.39 -0.10
CA GLN A 26 0.24 -14.74 1.28
C GLN A 26 -1.28 -14.80 1.52
N TYR A 27 -2.09 -14.06 0.74
CA TYR A 27 -3.55 -14.07 0.82
C TYR A 27 -4.23 -14.37 -0.53
N GLY A 28 -3.53 -14.99 -1.48
CA GLY A 28 -4.04 -15.30 -2.81
C GLY A 28 -4.13 -14.12 -3.78
N TYR A 29 -3.71 -12.93 -3.34
CA TYR A 29 -3.75 -11.69 -4.12
C TYR A 29 -2.45 -10.90 -3.96
N GLY A 30 -1.93 -10.40 -5.07
CA GLY A 30 -0.79 -9.50 -5.15
C GLY A 30 -1.07 -8.34 -6.12
N PHE A 31 -0.06 -7.50 -6.32
CA PHE A 31 -0.12 -6.38 -7.26
C PHE A 31 1.28 -6.12 -7.83
N GLU A 32 1.32 -5.44 -8.98
CA GLU A 32 2.54 -4.89 -9.54
C GLU A 32 2.33 -3.39 -9.80
N LEU A 33 3.27 -2.58 -9.34
CA LEU A 33 3.25 -1.12 -9.48
C LEU A 33 4.64 -0.62 -9.82
N SER A 34 4.80 -0.06 -11.03
CA SER A 34 6.05 0.56 -11.45
C SER A 34 6.08 2.03 -11.02
N VAL A 35 7.11 2.42 -10.28
CA VAL A 35 7.33 3.80 -9.81
C VAL A 35 8.76 4.25 -10.08
N PRO A 36 9.02 5.58 -10.20
CA PRO A 36 10.37 6.11 -10.19
C PRO A 36 11.13 5.77 -8.90
N PRO A 37 12.47 5.79 -8.89
CA PRO A 37 13.24 5.60 -7.67
C PRO A 37 12.98 6.71 -6.65
N ASP A 38 12.36 6.37 -5.52
CA ASP A 38 12.09 7.28 -4.41
C ASP A 38 11.70 6.48 -3.15
N THR A 39 11.20 7.16 -2.11
CA THR A 39 10.65 6.59 -0.90
C THR A 39 9.15 6.84 -0.83
N TYR A 40 8.37 5.79 -0.63
CA TYR A 40 6.92 5.83 -0.71
C TYR A 40 6.25 5.29 0.55
N TYR A 41 5.10 5.83 0.89
CA TYR A 41 4.10 5.13 1.67
C TYR A 41 3.16 4.39 0.73
N VAL A 42 3.03 3.08 0.95
CA VAL A 42 2.18 2.22 0.12
C VAL A 42 0.90 1.91 0.90
N TYR A 43 -0.24 2.10 0.25
CA TYR A 43 -1.54 1.83 0.84
C TYR A 43 -2.55 1.27 -0.16
N ALA A 44 -3.49 0.47 0.35
CA ALA A 44 -4.68 0.08 -0.38
C ALA A 44 -5.80 1.09 -0.11
N HIS A 45 -6.71 1.24 -1.05
CA HIS A 45 -7.91 2.05 -0.88
C HIS A 45 -9.11 1.44 -1.62
N LEU A 46 -10.30 1.73 -1.12
CA LEU A 46 -11.54 1.28 -1.76
C LEU A 46 -11.89 2.16 -2.97
N LEU A 47 -12.56 1.56 -3.94
CA LEU A 47 -13.15 2.27 -5.09
C LEU A 47 -14.65 2.35 -4.85
N THR A 48 -15.27 3.53 -5.06
CA THR A 48 -16.73 3.66 -5.06
C THR A 48 -17.23 3.70 -6.50
N ASP A 49 -18.21 2.86 -6.83
CA ASP A 49 -18.88 2.81 -8.15
C ASP A 49 -17.96 2.63 -9.38
N GLY A 50 -16.81 1.96 -9.21
CA GLY A 50 -15.88 1.68 -10.31
C GLY A 50 -15.20 2.94 -10.88
N THR A 51 -15.38 4.09 -10.24
CA THR A 51 -14.68 5.33 -10.58
C THR A 51 -13.71 5.67 -9.45
N GLU A 52 -12.48 6.01 -9.82
CA GLU A 52 -11.57 6.67 -8.89
C GLU A 52 -12.21 7.97 -8.42
N LYS A 53 -12.44 8.07 -7.12
CA LYS A 53 -12.57 9.35 -6.47
C LYS A 53 -11.16 9.76 -6.03
N ILE A 54 -10.33 10.20 -6.98
CA ILE A 54 -9.13 10.98 -6.62
C ILE A 54 -9.68 12.24 -5.94
N GLY A 55 -9.70 12.25 -4.60
CA GLY A 55 -10.19 13.37 -3.79
C GLY A 55 -11.34 13.10 -2.81
N TYR A 56 -11.71 11.86 -2.48
CA TYR A 56 -12.62 11.56 -1.36
C TYR A 56 -12.18 10.26 -0.68
N THR A 57 -11.69 10.23 0.54
CA THR A 57 -11.25 11.20 1.54
C THR A 57 -10.02 10.53 2.17
N ASP A 58 -9.16 11.24 2.89
CA ASP A 58 -8.05 10.64 3.65
C ASP A 58 -8.48 9.62 4.74
N GLU A 59 -9.72 9.13 4.71
CA GLU A 59 -10.38 8.45 5.82
C GLU A 59 -10.36 6.91 5.73
N TYR A 60 -9.87 6.28 4.65
CA TYR A 60 -9.73 4.82 4.60
C TYR A 60 -8.58 4.37 3.70
N LYS A 61 -7.35 4.60 4.17
CA LYS A 61 -6.12 4.06 3.56
C LYS A 61 -5.65 2.86 4.40
N ALA A 62 -5.43 1.72 3.76
CA ALA A 62 -4.84 0.55 4.41
C ALA A 62 -3.33 0.54 4.19
N TYR A 63 -2.54 0.92 5.17
CA TYR A 63 -1.10 1.09 4.95
C TYR A 63 -0.31 -0.20 5.05
N TYR A 64 0.82 -0.25 4.35
CA TYR A 64 1.92 -1.12 4.74
C TYR A 64 2.61 -0.50 5.96
N SER A 65 2.36 -1.09 7.13
CA SER A 65 2.71 -0.49 8.42
C SER A 65 3.53 -1.42 9.31
N LYS A 66 4.02 -0.90 10.43
CA LYS A 66 4.67 -1.70 11.48
C LYS A 66 3.76 -2.83 11.97
N PHE A 67 2.46 -2.60 12.06
CA PHE A 67 1.46 -3.58 12.46
C PHE A 67 1.42 -4.79 11.51
N VAL A 68 1.56 -4.54 10.20
CA VAL A 68 1.64 -5.60 9.20
C VAL A 68 2.91 -6.44 9.40
N THR A 69 4.07 -5.81 9.58
CA THR A 69 5.35 -6.52 9.72
C THR A 69 5.48 -7.35 10.99
N CYS A 70 4.66 -7.09 12.00
CA CYS A 70 4.56 -7.91 13.21
C CYS A 70 3.45 -8.97 13.13
N GLY A 71 2.91 -9.24 11.94
CA GLY A 71 1.94 -10.30 11.72
C GLY A 71 0.53 -9.95 12.19
N LEU A 72 0.19 -8.66 12.30
CA LEU A 72 -1.11 -8.18 12.79
C LEU A 72 -1.39 -8.60 14.25
N ASP A 73 -0.33 -8.80 15.03
CA ASP A 73 -0.42 -9.22 16.43
C ASP A 73 -0.86 -8.06 17.32
N ILE A 74 -1.89 -8.27 18.15
CA ILE A 74 -2.46 -7.24 19.04
C ILE A 74 -1.45 -6.65 20.05
N SER A 75 -0.36 -7.35 20.35
CA SER A 75 0.73 -6.82 21.19
C SER A 75 1.56 -5.74 20.51
N CYS A 76 1.48 -5.64 19.19
CA CYS A 76 2.15 -4.66 18.36
C CYS A 76 1.26 -3.42 18.21
N THR A 77 1.51 -2.40 19.02
CA THR A 77 0.60 -1.23 19.10
C THR A 77 0.86 -0.16 18.04
N SER A 78 1.91 -0.31 17.22
CA SER A 78 2.32 0.71 16.25
C SER A 78 1.73 0.44 14.89
N HIS A 79 0.83 1.32 14.45
CA HIS A 79 0.27 1.34 13.10
C HIS A 79 1.04 2.27 12.14
N ALA A 80 2.17 2.84 12.56
CA ALA A 80 2.94 3.77 11.74
C ALA A 80 3.28 3.18 10.34
N PRO A 81 2.99 3.92 9.24
CA PRO A 81 3.39 3.52 7.89
C PRO A 81 4.89 3.31 7.78
N ILE A 82 5.29 2.28 7.01
CA ILE A 82 6.69 2.02 6.74
C ILE A 82 7.08 2.68 5.42
N PRO A 83 8.09 3.56 5.40
CA PRO A 83 8.61 4.09 4.15
C PRO A 83 9.31 2.97 3.34
N VAL A 84 8.84 2.76 2.11
CA VAL A 84 9.38 1.80 1.16
C VAL A 84 10.31 2.53 0.21
N LYS A 85 11.61 2.26 0.31
CA LYS A 85 12.61 2.83 -0.59
C LYS A 85 12.74 1.96 -1.83
N VAL A 86 12.59 2.56 -3.01
CA VAL A 86 12.70 1.92 -4.32
C VAL A 86 13.89 2.49 -5.06
N GLY A 87 14.84 1.64 -5.43
CA GLY A 87 15.98 1.98 -6.29
C GLY A 87 15.69 1.81 -7.78
N ARG A 88 16.64 2.22 -8.62
CA ARG A 88 16.55 1.99 -10.07
C ARG A 88 16.67 0.50 -10.39
N ASN A 89 15.72 -0.03 -11.18
CA ASN A 89 15.65 -1.44 -11.56
C ASN A 89 15.56 -2.39 -10.36
N GLU A 90 15.09 -1.90 -9.21
CA GLU A 90 14.87 -2.71 -8.02
C GLU A 90 13.43 -3.22 -7.99
N TYR A 91 13.25 -4.45 -7.52
CA TYR A 91 11.94 -5.03 -7.31
C TYR A 91 11.76 -5.30 -5.81
N ILE A 92 10.78 -4.62 -5.20
CA ILE A 92 10.47 -4.78 -3.78
C ILE A 92 9.28 -5.73 -3.65
N GLN A 93 9.38 -6.69 -2.74
CA GLN A 93 8.37 -7.72 -2.50
C GLN A 93 7.82 -7.61 -1.07
N ASP A 94 6.81 -8.44 -0.77
CA ASP A 94 6.20 -8.57 0.56
C ASP A 94 5.63 -7.26 1.13
N ILE A 95 5.24 -6.35 0.24
CA ILE A 95 4.52 -5.13 0.60
C ILE A 95 3.04 -5.45 0.71
N LEU A 96 2.54 -5.53 1.95
CA LEU A 96 1.17 -5.94 2.26
C LEU A 96 0.39 -4.76 2.87
N PRO A 97 -0.21 -3.89 2.05
CA PRO A 97 -0.95 -2.72 2.55
C PRO A 97 -2.35 -3.13 3.02
N VAL A 98 -2.45 -3.63 4.25
CA VAL A 98 -3.68 -4.22 4.81
C VAL A 98 -4.08 -3.65 6.17
N ASP A 99 -3.32 -2.69 6.70
CA ASP A 99 -3.61 -2.05 7.98
C ASP A 99 -4.54 -0.85 7.80
N TRP A 100 -5.84 -1.09 7.98
CA TRP A 100 -6.93 -0.10 7.83
C TRP A 100 -7.13 0.81 9.07
N PHE A 101 -6.20 0.83 10.01
CA PHE A 101 -6.33 1.65 11.20
C PHE A 101 -5.98 3.12 10.88
N ASP A 102 -6.92 4.04 11.12
CA ASP A 102 -6.70 5.48 10.97
C ASP A 102 -5.82 6.03 12.10
N PHE A 103 -4.88 6.92 11.77
CA PHE A 103 -3.93 7.55 12.72
C PHE A 103 -4.51 8.75 13.46
#